data_AF-A0A7N5J901-F1
#
_entry.id   AF-A0A7N5J901-F1
#
_cell.length_a   1.000
_cell.length_b   1.000
_cell.length_c   1.000
_cell.angle_alpha   90.00
_cell.angle_beta   90.00
_cell.angle_gamma   90.00
#
_symmetry.space_group_name_H-M   'P 1'
#
loop_
_entity.id
_entity.type
_entity.pdbx_description
1 polymer ?
#
loop_
_entity_poly.entity_id
_entity_poly.type
_entity_poly.pdbx_seq_one_letter_code
_entity_poly.pdbx_strand_id
1 'polypeptide(L)'
;MAVSVVLSTARQLWRPSLLVPRSVQAIIDGNRRNIASQQSIPPPAKYGGRHTVTMIPGDGIGPELMLHVKELFRHACVPVDFEEVLVSSEASESDIQNALMAI
;
A
#
# COMPACT_ATOMS: atom_id res chain seq x y z
N MET A 1 48.55 -71.29 2.60
CA MET A 1 47.85 -71.22 3.90
C MET A 1 47.13 -69.88 3.95
N ALA A 2 45.81 -69.92 4.16
CA ALA A 2 44.93 -68.76 4.19
C ALA A 2 44.99 -68.07 5.55
N VAL A 3 44.94 -66.73 5.57
CA VAL A 3 44.25 -65.96 6.62
C VAL A 3 43.92 -64.56 6.09
N SER A 4 42.63 -64.31 5.92
CA SER A 4 42.03 -63.00 5.68
C SER A 4 42.01 -62.18 6.97
N VAL A 5 42.21 -60.86 6.90
CA VAL A 5 41.64 -59.93 7.89
C VAL A 5 41.20 -58.64 7.18
N VAL A 6 39.90 -58.39 7.31
CA VAL A 6 39.15 -57.20 6.88
C VAL A 6 39.24 -56.16 7.99
N LEU A 7 39.40 -54.86 7.69
CA LEU A 7 38.80 -53.82 8.53
C LEU A 7 38.65 -52.43 7.88
N SER A 8 37.38 -52.06 7.69
CA SER A 8 36.71 -50.78 7.98
C SER A 8 37.27 -49.44 7.42
N THR A 9 36.60 -48.93 6.40
CA THR A 9 36.56 -47.51 6.03
C THR A 9 35.60 -46.74 6.94
N ALA A 10 36.11 -45.87 7.81
CA ALA A 10 35.30 -44.94 8.61
C ALA A 10 35.30 -43.54 7.96
N ARG A 11 34.23 -43.18 7.25
CA ARG A 11 33.99 -41.80 6.82
C ARG A 11 33.33 -41.04 7.97
N GLN A 12 34.05 -40.07 8.52
CA GLN A 12 33.56 -39.16 9.54
C GLN A 12 32.48 -38.25 8.94
N LEU A 13 31.23 -38.41 9.39
CA LEU A 13 30.11 -37.53 9.08
C LEU A 13 30.15 -36.32 10.02
N TRP A 14 30.31 -35.13 9.45
CA TRP A 14 30.18 -33.86 10.15
C TRP A 14 28.75 -33.70 10.68
N ARG A 15 28.63 -33.49 11.99
CA ARG A 15 27.38 -33.07 12.64
C ARG A 15 27.30 -31.54 12.62
N PRO A 16 26.31 -30.91 11.95
CA PRO A 16 26.12 -29.48 12.09
C PRO A 16 25.50 -29.20 13.47
N SER A 17 26.14 -28.28 14.18
CA SER A 17 25.71 -27.75 15.48
C SER A 17 24.35 -27.05 15.36
N LEU A 18 23.48 -27.39 16.31
CA LEU A 18 22.10 -26.92 16.47
C LEU A 18 22.05 -25.37 16.58
N LEU A 19 21.39 -24.73 15.62
CA LEU A 19 20.92 -23.34 15.75
C LEU A 19 19.71 -23.34 16.68
N VAL A 20 19.90 -22.86 17.91
CA VAL A 20 18.83 -22.60 18.87
C VAL A 20 18.02 -21.38 18.40
N PRO A 21 16.68 -21.46 18.26
CA PRO A 21 15.88 -20.29 18.01
C PRO A 21 15.80 -19.43 19.28
N ARG A 22 16.18 -18.16 19.16
CA ARG A 22 16.02 -17.14 20.19
C ARG A 22 14.55 -16.76 20.27
N SER A 23 13.84 -17.24 21.30
CA SER A 23 12.46 -16.87 21.59
C SER A 23 12.39 -15.36 21.86
N VAL A 24 11.67 -14.62 21.03
CA VAL A 24 11.32 -13.22 21.28
C VAL A 24 9.95 -13.23 21.96
N GLN A 25 9.89 -12.94 23.25
CA GLN A 25 8.61 -12.72 23.94
C GLN A 25 7.92 -11.50 23.33
N ALA A 26 6.77 -11.71 22.69
CA ALA A 26 5.91 -10.63 22.23
C ALA A 26 5.25 -9.94 23.43
N ILE A 27 5.42 -8.63 23.53
CA ILE A 27 4.73 -7.77 24.50
C ILE A 27 3.25 -7.76 24.13
N ILE A 28 2.40 -8.11 25.10
CA ILE A 28 0.95 -8.15 24.98
C ILE A 28 0.43 -6.75 25.32
N ASP A 29 0.50 -5.82 24.36
CA ASP A 29 -0.12 -4.50 24.54
C ASP A 29 -1.61 -4.59 24.24
N GLY A 30 -2.39 -4.58 25.33
CA GLY A 30 -3.83 -4.58 25.32
C GLY A 30 -4.45 -3.31 24.71
N ASN A 31 -5.63 -3.52 24.13
CA ASN A 31 -6.71 -2.54 24.06
C ASN A 31 -6.51 -1.31 23.13
N ARG A 32 -6.23 -1.56 21.84
CA ARG A 32 -6.65 -0.64 20.78
C ARG A 32 -8.04 -1.03 20.30
N ARG A 33 -9.01 -0.32 20.86
CA ARG A 33 -10.44 -0.37 20.55
C ARG A 33 -10.59 -0.17 19.05
N ASN A 34 -10.94 -1.24 18.34
CA ASN A 34 -11.40 -1.17 16.95
C ASN A 34 -12.73 -0.42 16.93
N ILE A 35 -12.67 0.91 16.91
CA ILE A 35 -13.74 1.75 16.36
C ILE A 35 -13.45 1.82 14.86
N ALA A 36 -13.47 0.66 14.21
CA ALA A 36 -13.69 0.61 12.78
C ALA A 36 -15.21 0.71 12.65
N SER A 37 -15.72 1.93 12.51
CA SER A 37 -17.00 2.13 11.86
C SER A 37 -17.01 1.25 10.61
N GLN A 38 -18.05 0.42 10.47
CA GLN A 38 -18.33 -0.33 9.26
C GLN A 38 -18.66 0.63 8.10
N GLN A 39 -17.72 1.49 7.71
CA GLN A 39 -17.80 2.22 6.46
C GLN A 39 -17.37 1.23 5.39
N SER A 40 -18.36 0.70 4.66
CA SER A 40 -18.09 -0.01 3.42
C SER A 40 -17.39 0.96 2.48
N ILE A 41 -16.08 0.79 2.30
CA ILE A 41 -15.31 1.57 1.35
C ILE A 41 -15.89 1.26 -0.04
N PRO A 42 -16.43 2.24 -0.78
CA PRO A 42 -16.93 1.99 -2.11
C PRO A 42 -15.80 1.45 -3.00
N PRO A 43 -16.11 0.61 -4.00
CA PRO A 43 -15.09 0.14 -4.92
C PRO A 43 -14.42 1.35 -5.60
N PRO A 44 -13.10 1.30 -5.85
CA PRO A 44 -12.40 2.40 -6.52
C PRO A 44 -13.09 2.78 -7.84
N ALA A 45 -13.20 4.08 -8.13
CA ALA A 45 -13.78 4.63 -9.35
C ALA A 45 -12.94 4.32 -10.59
N LYS A 46 -12.95 3.05 -11.01
CA LYS A 46 -12.24 2.54 -12.17
C LYS A 46 -13.22 1.92 -13.14
N TYR A 47 -13.27 2.46 -14.34
CA TYR A 47 -14.10 1.92 -15.43
C TYR A 47 -13.27 1.76 -16.71
N GLY A 48 -13.36 0.59 -17.35
CA GLY A 48 -12.65 0.34 -18.61
C GLY A 48 -11.12 0.48 -18.54
N GLY A 49 -10.51 0.32 -17.36
CA GLY A 49 -9.07 0.49 -17.14
C GLY A 49 -8.63 1.93 -16.84
N ARG A 50 -9.53 2.91 -16.92
CA ARG A 50 -9.29 4.31 -16.57
C ARG A 50 -9.72 4.56 -15.13
N HIS A 51 -8.93 5.35 -14.40
CA HIS A 51 -9.28 5.75 -13.03
C HIS A 51 -9.80 7.18 -13.06
N THR A 52 -10.98 7.39 -12.49
CA THR A 52 -11.45 8.74 -12.20
C THR A 52 -10.95 9.09 -10.81
N VAL A 53 -10.30 10.25 -10.66
CA VAL A 53 -9.83 10.75 -9.38
C VAL A 53 -10.30 12.18 -9.16
N THR A 54 -10.65 12.50 -7.93
CA THR A 54 -11.07 13.85 -7.54
C THR A 54 -9.85 14.76 -7.42
N MET A 55 -9.90 15.91 -8.09
CA MET A 55 -8.88 16.95 -8.07
C MET A 55 -9.46 18.21 -7.41
N ILE A 56 -8.86 18.60 -6.29
CA ILE A 56 -9.17 19.86 -5.61
C ILE A 56 -8.05 20.85 -5.94
N PRO A 57 -8.28 21.86 -6.79
CA PRO A 57 -7.25 22.81 -7.17
C PRO A 57 -6.86 23.75 -6.03
N GLY A 58 -7.79 24.05 -5.11
CA GLY A 58 -7.57 25.01 -4.03
C GLY A 58 -7.49 26.46 -4.53
N ASP A 59 -6.93 27.33 -3.70
CA ASP A 59 -6.78 28.77 -3.98
C ASP A 59 -5.34 29.15 -4.36
N GLY A 60 -5.17 30.42 -4.78
CA GLY A 60 -3.87 30.97 -5.14
C GLY A 60 -3.41 30.43 -6.50
N ILE A 61 -2.22 29.84 -6.57
CA ILE A 61 -1.62 29.31 -7.81
C ILE A 61 -2.05 27.87 -8.12
N GLY A 62 -2.90 27.29 -7.27
CA GLY A 62 -3.36 25.91 -7.35
C GLY A 62 -4.08 25.57 -8.66
N PRO A 63 -5.07 26.36 -9.10
CA PRO A 63 -5.77 26.14 -10.38
C PRO A 63 -4.81 26.10 -11.58
N GLU A 64 -3.85 27.03 -11.65
CA GLU A 64 -2.87 27.10 -12.74
C GLU A 64 -1.96 25.87 -12.75
N LEU A 65 -1.48 25.43 -11.59
CA LEU A 65 -0.66 24.22 -11.49
C LEU A 65 -1.45 22.96 -11.85
N MET A 66 -2.71 22.86 -11.41
CA MET A 66 -3.57 21.71 -11.72
C MET A 66 -3.88 21.59 -13.21
N LEU A 67 -4.03 22.71 -13.93
CA LEU A 67 -4.15 22.70 -15.38
C LEU A 67 -2.91 22.06 -16.05
N HIS A 68 -1.71 22.40 -15.59
CA HIS A 68 -0.48 21.80 -16.11
C HIS A 68 -0.38 20.29 -15.79
N VAL A 69 -0.85 19.86 -14.61
CA VAL A 69 -0.92 18.42 -14.26
C VAL A 69 -1.83 17.67 -15.22
N LYS A 70 -3.01 18.24 -15.55
CA LYS A 70 -3.92 17.66 -16.55
C LYS A 70 -3.28 17.56 -17.92
N GLU A 71 -2.57 18.60 -18.35
CA GLU A 71 -1.86 18.58 -19.62
C GLU A 71 -0.75 17.53 -19.66
N LEU A 72 0.01 17.38 -18.58
CA LEU A 72 1.08 16.38 -18.45
C LEU A 72 0.51 14.96 -18.53
N PHE A 73 -0.60 14.69 -17.83
CA PHE A 73 -1.25 13.38 -17.85
C PHE A 73 -1.83 13.05 -19.23
N ARG A 74 -2.37 14.05 -19.93
CA ARG A 74 -2.81 13.91 -21.33
C ARG A 74 -1.63 13.62 -22.25
N HIS A 75 -0.52 14.34 -22.10
CA HIS A 75 0.68 14.15 -22.93
C HIS A 75 1.35 12.78 -22.70
N ALA A 76 1.35 12.31 -21.46
CA ALA A 76 1.90 11.02 -21.07
C ALA A 76 0.92 9.84 -21.33
N CYS A 77 -0.25 10.09 -21.92
CA CYS A 77 -1.28 9.08 -22.19
C CYS A 77 -1.67 8.27 -20.94
N VAL A 78 -1.68 8.90 -19.77
CA VAL A 78 -2.01 8.26 -18.50
C VAL A 78 -3.53 8.00 -18.47
N PRO A 79 -3.99 6.77 -18.16
CA PRO A 79 -5.42 6.43 -18.12
C PRO A 79 -6.07 6.92 -16.82
N VAL A 80 -6.06 8.24 -16.62
CA VAL A 80 -6.65 8.92 -15.48
C VAL A 80 -7.53 10.06 -15.98
N ASP A 81 -8.74 10.13 -15.45
CA ASP A 81 -9.70 11.20 -15.63
C ASP A 81 -9.81 11.99 -14.32
N PHE A 82 -9.88 13.31 -14.41
CA PHE A 82 -9.93 14.18 -13.23
C PHE A 82 -11.31 14.81 -13.09
N GLU A 83 -11.99 14.54 -11.99
CA GLU A 83 -13.18 15.28 -11.56
C GLU A 83 -12.72 16.50 -10.75
N GLU A 84 -12.99 17.71 -11.22
CA GLU A 84 -12.62 18.92 -10.49
C GLU A 84 -13.70 19.29 -9.47
N VAL A 85 -13.29 19.45 -8.21
CA VAL A 85 -14.15 19.97 -7.15
C VAL A 85 -13.54 21.25 -6.60
N LEU A 86 -14.24 22.37 -6.76
CA LEU A 86 -13.80 23.67 -6.29
C LEU A 86 -14.03 23.78 -4.79
N VAL A 87 -12.93 23.92 -4.05
CA VAL A 87 -12.96 24.17 -2.60
C VAL A 87 -12.00 25.32 -2.33
N SER A 88 -12.54 26.45 -1.88
CA SER A 88 -11.77 27.63 -1.45
C SER A 88 -11.64 27.68 0.07
N SER A 89 -10.83 28.61 0.58
CA SER A 89 -10.66 28.84 2.02
C SER A 89 -11.93 29.35 2.71
N GLU A 90 -12.90 29.86 1.95
CA GLU A 90 -14.23 30.28 2.43
C GLU A 90 -15.31 29.23 2.14
N ALA A 91 -14.91 28.01 1.77
CA ALA A 91 -15.82 26.93 1.44
C ALA A 91 -16.75 26.59 2.61
N SER A 92 -18.02 26.33 2.28
CA SER A 92 -19.00 25.88 3.23
C SER A 92 -18.77 24.42 3.62
N GLU A 93 -19.32 23.99 4.75
CA GLU A 93 -19.28 22.57 5.15
C GLU A 93 -19.86 21.67 4.05
N SER A 94 -20.90 22.13 3.34
CA SER A 94 -21.46 21.39 2.21
C SER A 94 -20.47 21.22 1.06
N ASP A 95 -19.65 22.21 0.76
CA ASP A 95 -18.65 22.11 -0.32
C ASP A 95 -17.56 21.09 0.04
N ILE A 96 -17.16 21.07 1.32
CA ILE A 96 -16.23 20.08 1.86
C ILE A 96 -16.84 18.67 1.82
N GLN A 97 -18.10 18.53 2.22
CA GLN A 97 -18.82 17.24 2.17
C GLN A 97 -18.95 16.74 0.73
N ASN A 98 -19.24 17.63 -0.22
CA ASN A 98 -19.28 17.29 -1.64
C ASN A 98 -17.91 16.82 -2.14
N ALA A 99 -16.82 17.47 -1.72
CA ALA A 99 -15.47 17.06 -2.09
C ALA A 99 -15.08 15.69 -1.50
N LEU A 100 -15.58 15.34 -0.32
CA LEU A 100 -15.36 14.02 0.29
C LEU A 100 -16.18 12.91 -0.39
N MET A 101 -17.37 13.24 -0.89
CA MET A 101 -18.28 12.30 -1.56
C MET A 101 -18.06 12.23 -3.08
N ALA A 102 -17.18 13.07 -3.61
CA ALA A 102 -16.73 13.00 -4.99
C ALA A 102 -16.06 11.64 -5.26
N ILE A 103 -16.05 11.26 -6.53
CA ILE A 103 -15.91 9.90 -7.07
C ILE A 103 -14.84 8.98 -6.47
#